data_AF-A0A4Z1R4Y1-F1
#
_entry.id   AF-A0A4Z1R4Y1-F1
#
_cell.length_a   1.000
_cell.length_b   1.000
_cell.length_c   1.000
_cell.angle_alpha   90.00
_cell.angle_beta   90.00
_cell.angle_gamma   90.00
#
_symmetry.space_group_name_H-M   'P 1'
#
loop_
_entity.id
_entity.type
_entity.pdbx_description
1 polymer ?
#
loop_
_entity_poly.entity_id
_entity_poly.type
_entity_poly.pdbx_seq_one_letter_code
_entity_poly.pdbx_strand_id
1 'polypeptide(L)'
;MMKSICIVSAFYVTAFSISSAMLAPVFATEKFATKAEFITATAGKTLTTKTKKGDTFTATYDANGKGKFSIEGKTSGDLSWTFKNDTLCSEFKSMKFKECNKVVVGSGTELKFLDAKTGSLNNTYSVK
;
A
#
# COMPACT_ATOMS: atom_id res chain seq x y z
N MET A 1 61.78 11.53 45.94
CA MET A 1 61.42 11.84 44.54
C MET A 1 61.22 10.52 43.82
N MET A 2 59.98 10.10 43.59
CA MET A 2 59.67 8.82 42.94
C MET A 2 58.43 9.02 42.05
N LYS A 3 58.55 8.52 40.83
CA LYS A 3 57.79 8.90 39.63
C LYS A 3 56.36 8.34 39.62
N SER A 4 55.43 9.16 39.14
CA SER A 4 54.09 8.78 38.67
C SER A 4 54.13 7.65 37.64
N ILE A 5 53.18 6.72 37.74
CA ILE A 5 52.74 5.90 36.61
C ILE A 5 51.21 5.97 36.58
N CYS A 6 50.68 6.70 35.61
CA CYS A 6 49.27 6.75 35.28
C CYS A 6 48.86 5.44 34.62
N ILE A 7 47.89 4.74 35.20
CA ILE A 7 47.17 3.65 34.53
C ILE A 7 45.94 4.30 33.90
N VAL A 8 45.98 4.51 32.59
CA VAL A 8 44.82 4.93 31.80
C VAL A 8 43.97 3.67 31.56
N SER A 9 42.89 3.53 32.31
CA SER A 9 41.88 2.51 32.08
C SER A 9 41.22 2.74 30.71
N ALA A 10 41.51 1.84 29.76
CA ALA A 10 40.84 1.79 28.48
C ALA A 10 39.37 1.36 28.69
N PHE A 11 38.46 2.33 28.64
CA PHE A 11 37.04 2.07 28.52
C PHE A 11 36.76 1.47 27.13
N TYR A 12 36.46 0.18 27.10
CA TYR A 12 35.86 -0.48 25.94
C TYR A 12 34.49 0.15 25.69
N VAL A 13 34.41 1.06 24.71
CA VAL A 13 33.13 1.49 24.15
C VAL A 13 32.64 0.36 23.25
N THR A 14 31.78 -0.50 23.78
CA THR A 14 31.01 -1.44 22.97
C THR A 14 30.09 -0.63 22.06
N ALA A 15 30.50 -0.50 20.79
CA ALA A 15 29.66 0.04 19.74
C ALA A 15 28.41 -0.84 19.61
N PHE A 16 27.27 -0.37 20.11
CA PHE A 16 25.98 -0.94 19.77
C PHE A 16 25.75 -0.69 18.28
N SER A 17 26.00 -1.71 17.46
CA SER A 17 25.55 -1.72 16.08
C SER A 17 24.03 -1.71 16.08
N ILE A 18 23.43 -0.55 15.81
CA ILE A 18 22.02 -0.45 15.49
C ILE A 18 21.87 -1.16 14.14
N SER A 19 21.55 -2.45 14.17
CA SER A 19 21.08 -3.15 12.98
C SER A 19 19.82 -2.43 12.53
N SER A 20 19.98 -1.54 11.56
CA SER A 20 18.86 -1.10 10.74
C SER A 20 18.42 -2.33 9.97
N ALA A 21 17.50 -3.10 10.56
CA ALA A 21 16.73 -4.07 9.81
C ALA A 21 15.96 -3.28 8.76
N MET A 22 16.54 -3.17 7.56
CA MET A 22 15.79 -2.78 6.38
C MET A 22 14.67 -3.81 6.28
N LEU A 23 13.46 -3.40 6.64
CA LEU A 23 12.24 -4.10 6.24
C LEU A 23 12.22 -4.01 4.72
N ALA A 24 12.90 -4.95 4.06
CA ALA A 24 12.77 -5.13 2.62
C ALA A 24 11.28 -5.32 2.36
N PRO A 25 10.66 -4.57 1.43
CA PRO A 25 9.26 -4.79 1.11
C PRO A 25 9.11 -6.23 0.63
N VAL A 26 8.36 -7.03 1.39
CA VAL A 26 8.11 -8.48 1.19
C VAL A 26 7.43 -8.81 -0.15
N PHE A 27 7.22 -7.81 -1.00
CA PHE A 27 6.53 -7.90 -2.29
C PHE A 27 7.45 -7.83 -3.52
N ALA A 28 8.77 -7.90 -3.34
CA ALA A 28 9.74 -7.83 -4.45
C ALA A 28 9.61 -8.97 -5.49
N THR A 29 8.78 -9.99 -5.24
CA THR A 29 8.59 -11.15 -6.13
C THR A 29 7.18 -11.27 -6.72
N GLU A 30 6.21 -10.43 -6.34
CA GLU A 30 4.85 -10.50 -6.88
C GLU A 30 4.73 -9.70 -8.20
N LYS A 31 4.12 -10.29 -9.23
CA LYS A 31 3.84 -9.59 -10.50
C LYS A 31 2.75 -8.54 -10.28
N PHE A 32 3.04 -7.29 -10.63
CA PHE A 32 2.03 -6.23 -10.66
C PHE A 32 1.13 -6.35 -11.89
N ALA A 33 -0.15 -6.07 -11.68
CA ALA A 33 -1.16 -6.12 -12.71
C ALA A 33 -0.98 -4.99 -13.72
N THR A 34 -1.11 -5.36 -14.98
CA THR A 34 -1.37 -4.41 -16.08
C THR A 34 -2.79 -3.86 -15.99
N LYS A 35 -3.08 -2.79 -16.74
CA LYS A 35 -4.45 -2.26 -16.88
C LYS A 35 -5.45 -3.34 -17.30
N ALA A 36 -5.09 -4.19 -18.26
CA ALA A 36 -5.97 -5.23 -18.78
C ALA A 36 -6.27 -6.31 -17.72
N GLU A 37 -5.26 -6.74 -16.97
CA GLU A 37 -5.41 -7.70 -15.87
C GLU A 37 -6.28 -7.12 -14.75
N PHE A 38 -6.07 -5.85 -14.39
CA PHE A 38 -6.89 -5.17 -13.40
C PHE A 38 -8.36 -5.06 -13.82
N ILE A 39 -8.64 -4.63 -15.05
CA ILE A 39 -10.02 -4.57 -15.57
C ILE A 39 -10.64 -5.97 -15.56
N THR A 40 -9.93 -6.98 -16.04
CA THR A 40 -10.43 -8.37 -16.07
C THR A 40 -10.77 -8.86 -14.66
N ALA A 41 -9.95 -8.51 -13.67
CA ALA A 41 -10.18 -8.90 -12.28
C ALA A 41 -11.39 -8.19 -11.64
N THR A 42 -11.71 -6.96 -12.07
CA THR A 42 -12.68 -6.06 -11.41
C THR A 42 -13.97 -5.78 -12.19
N ALA A 43 -14.02 -6.13 -13.48
CA ALA A 43 -15.14 -5.81 -14.35
C ALA A 43 -16.46 -6.40 -13.81
N GLY A 44 -17.44 -5.53 -13.58
CA GLY A 44 -18.75 -5.90 -13.04
C GLY A 44 -18.75 -6.35 -11.58
N LYS A 45 -17.62 -6.26 -10.89
CA LYS A 45 -17.44 -6.73 -9.51
C LYS A 45 -17.30 -5.57 -8.53
N THR A 46 -17.64 -5.83 -7.27
CA THR A 46 -17.48 -4.89 -6.17
C THR A 46 -16.25 -5.26 -5.36
N LEU A 47 -15.29 -4.34 -5.29
CA LEU A 47 -14.17 -4.44 -4.37
C LEU A 47 -14.64 -4.01 -2.98
N THR A 48 -14.40 -4.84 -1.98
CA THR A 48 -14.79 -4.58 -0.59
C THR A 48 -13.57 -4.63 0.32
N THR A 49 -13.44 -3.65 1.21
CA THR A 49 -12.46 -3.66 2.30
C THR A 49 -13.01 -2.96 3.54
N LYS A 50 -12.20 -2.82 4.58
CA LYS A 50 -12.53 -2.08 5.80
C LYS A 50 -11.68 -0.82 5.90
N THR A 51 -12.29 0.30 6.24
CA THR A 51 -11.54 1.52 6.61
C THR A 51 -10.76 1.26 7.91
N LYS A 52 -9.80 2.14 8.25
CA LYS A 52 -9.12 2.09 9.55
C LYS A 52 -10.06 2.14 10.76
N LYS A 53 -11.28 2.68 10.58
CA LYS A 53 -12.30 2.77 11.64
C LYS A 53 -13.24 1.56 11.66
N GLY A 54 -13.05 0.59 10.76
CA GLY A 54 -13.87 -0.63 10.67
C GLY A 54 -15.11 -0.52 9.77
N ASP A 55 -15.37 0.64 9.17
CA ASP A 55 -16.51 0.81 8.26
C ASP A 55 -16.28 0.03 6.96
N THR A 56 -17.34 -0.49 6.38
CA THR A 56 -17.24 -1.12 5.06
C THR A 56 -16.97 -0.06 3.99
N PHE A 57 -15.89 -0.24 3.25
CA PHE A 57 -15.60 0.51 2.03
C PHE A 57 -15.88 -0.39 0.83
N THR A 58 -16.61 0.12 -0.14
CA THR A 58 -16.84 -0.54 -1.43
C THR A 58 -16.40 0.35 -2.58
N ALA A 59 -15.87 -0.25 -3.63
CA ALA A 59 -15.57 0.42 -4.89
C ALA A 59 -15.89 -0.45 -6.09
N THR A 60 -16.34 0.17 -7.18
CA THR A 60 -16.50 -0.44 -8.49
C THR A 60 -15.68 0.37 -9.50
N TYR A 61 -15.05 -0.34 -10.43
CA TYR A 61 -14.21 0.25 -11.48
C TYR A 61 -14.82 -0.12 -12.83
N ASP A 62 -15.23 0.87 -13.61
CA ASP A 62 -15.61 0.66 -15.00
C ASP A 62 -14.36 0.60 -15.89
N ALA A 63 -14.46 0.05 -17.09
CA ALA A 63 -13.31 -0.07 -18.00
C ALA A 63 -12.81 1.28 -18.58
N ASN A 64 -13.60 2.35 -18.43
CA ASN A 64 -13.41 3.65 -19.06
C ASN A 64 -12.72 4.68 -18.14
N GLY A 65 -12.17 4.25 -17.01
CA GLY A 65 -11.48 5.15 -16.07
C GLY A 65 -12.40 5.88 -15.12
N LYS A 66 -13.63 5.40 -14.90
CA LYS A 66 -14.57 5.88 -13.90
C LYS A 66 -14.99 4.73 -12.98
N GLY A 67 -15.76 5.07 -11.96
CA GLY A 67 -16.23 4.12 -10.98
C GLY A 67 -17.07 4.80 -9.91
N LYS A 68 -17.49 4.02 -8.94
CA LYS A 68 -18.19 4.52 -7.75
C LYS A 68 -17.57 3.94 -6.49
N PHE A 69 -17.75 4.65 -5.39
CA PHE A 69 -17.38 4.15 -4.09
C PHE A 69 -18.44 4.47 -3.05
N SER A 70 -18.44 3.73 -1.95
CA SER A 70 -19.23 4.03 -0.77
C SER A 70 -18.50 3.61 0.50
N ILE A 71 -18.64 4.44 1.53
CA ILE A 71 -18.31 4.15 2.91
C ILE A 71 -19.62 4.05 3.68
N GLU A 72 -19.85 2.88 4.27
CA GLU A 72 -21.04 2.55 5.03
C GLU A 72 -21.42 3.67 6.02
N GLY A 73 -22.66 4.16 5.89
CA GLY A 73 -23.23 5.18 6.76
C GLY A 73 -22.59 6.57 6.67
N LYS A 74 -21.71 6.85 5.70
CA LYS A 74 -20.93 8.11 5.67
C LYS A 74 -20.98 8.84 4.35
N THR A 75 -20.44 8.24 3.30
CA THR A 75 -20.26 8.92 2.02
C THR A 75 -20.39 7.94 0.87
N SER A 76 -20.84 8.45 -0.26
CA SER A 76 -20.75 7.75 -1.54
C SER A 76 -20.46 8.78 -2.62
N GLY A 77 -19.91 8.33 -3.73
CA GLY A 77 -19.64 9.22 -4.84
C GLY A 77 -18.95 8.53 -5.99
N ASP A 78 -18.58 9.35 -6.96
CA ASP A 78 -17.83 8.89 -8.11
C ASP A 78 -16.33 8.87 -7.81
N LEU A 79 -15.67 7.87 -8.38
CA LEU A 79 -14.22 7.86 -8.50
C LEU A 79 -13.83 7.92 -9.98
N SER A 80 -12.68 8.53 -10.27
CA SER A 80 -12.01 8.42 -11.56
C SER A 80 -10.67 7.73 -11.38
N TRP A 81 -10.23 6.98 -12.38
CA TRP A 81 -9.01 6.23 -12.28
C TRP A 81 -8.23 6.19 -13.60
N THR A 82 -6.92 6.08 -13.48
CA THR A 82 -6.00 5.93 -14.62
C THR A 82 -4.92 4.91 -14.29
N PHE A 83 -4.39 4.26 -15.33
CA PHE A 83 -3.17 3.46 -15.21
C PHE A 83 -2.04 4.19 -15.91
N LYS A 84 -0.91 4.35 -15.22
CA LYS A 84 0.37 4.75 -15.82
C LYS A 84 1.35 3.62 -15.57
N ASN A 85 1.74 2.91 -16.62
CA ASN A 85 2.50 1.67 -16.54
C ASN A 85 1.77 0.62 -15.66
N ASP A 86 2.36 0.24 -14.53
CA ASP A 86 1.85 -0.72 -13.54
C ASP A 86 1.17 -0.04 -12.34
N THR A 87 0.95 1.28 -12.40
CA THR A 87 0.41 2.06 -11.29
C THR A 87 -1.02 2.51 -11.59
N LEU A 88 -1.96 2.05 -10.76
CA LEU A 88 -3.35 2.51 -10.70
C LEU A 88 -3.44 3.76 -9.83
N CYS A 89 -3.82 4.90 -10.40
CA CYS A 89 -4.17 6.09 -9.63
C CYS A 89 -5.68 6.26 -9.60
N SER A 90 -6.27 6.22 -8.41
CA SER A 90 -7.71 6.43 -8.15
C SER A 90 -7.93 7.78 -7.46
N GLU A 91 -8.92 8.53 -7.90
CA GLU A 91 -9.32 9.83 -7.37
C GLU A 91 -10.79 9.79 -6.95
N PHE A 92 -11.04 10.02 -5.67
CA PHE A 92 -12.35 9.98 -5.02
C PHE A 92 -12.85 11.41 -4.84
N LYS A 93 -13.70 11.86 -5.77
CA LYS A 93 -14.04 13.28 -5.93
C LYS A 93 -14.68 13.89 -4.67
N SER A 94 -15.67 13.21 -4.09
CA SER A 94 -16.37 13.71 -2.90
C SER A 94 -15.50 13.70 -1.63
N MET A 95 -14.41 12.93 -1.62
CA MET A 95 -13.42 12.91 -0.53
C MET A 95 -12.22 13.82 -0.78
N LYS A 96 -12.09 14.41 -1.98
CA LYS A 96 -10.90 15.15 -2.43
C LYS A 96 -9.60 14.37 -2.17
N PHE A 97 -9.67 13.06 -2.38
CA PHE A 97 -8.59 12.13 -2.05
C PHE A 97 -8.11 11.44 -3.32
N LYS A 98 -6.79 11.30 -3.45
CA LYS A 98 -6.15 10.57 -4.55
C LYS A 98 -5.12 9.62 -3.98
N GLU A 99 -5.15 8.39 -4.47
CA GLU A 99 -4.16 7.36 -4.15
C GLU A 99 -3.60 6.76 -5.44
N CYS A 100 -2.35 6.34 -5.40
CA CYS A 100 -1.70 5.63 -6.50
C CYS A 100 -1.08 4.35 -5.95
N ASN A 101 -1.51 3.22 -6.48
CA ASN A 101 -1.13 1.90 -6.00
C ASN A 101 -0.64 1.02 -7.15
N LYS A 102 0.34 0.17 -6.87
CA LYS A 102 0.60 -1.02 -7.68
C LYS A 102 -0.31 -2.14 -7.20
N VAL A 103 -1.01 -2.79 -8.12
CA VAL A 103 -2.00 -3.81 -7.76
C VAL A 103 -1.41 -5.18 -7.99
N VAL A 104 -1.51 -6.08 -7.01
CA VAL A 104 -1.28 -7.51 -7.20
C VAL A 104 -2.64 -8.19 -7.27
N VAL A 105 -2.88 -8.89 -8.38
CA VAL A 105 -4.05 -9.76 -8.53
C VAL A 105 -3.68 -11.12 -7.95
N GLY A 106 -4.20 -11.45 -6.77
CA GLY A 106 -3.93 -12.72 -6.09
C GLY A 106 -4.65 -13.91 -6.75
N SER A 107 -4.83 -15.00 -6.02
CA SER A 107 -5.44 -16.27 -6.47
C SER A 107 -6.97 -16.21 -6.76
N GLY A 108 -7.47 -15.08 -7.22
CA GLY A 108 -8.78 -14.96 -7.89
C GLY A 108 -9.86 -14.18 -7.12
N THR A 109 -9.76 -14.08 -5.80
CA THR A 109 -10.79 -13.42 -4.96
C THR A 109 -10.28 -12.20 -4.21
N GLU A 110 -8.98 -11.90 -4.27
CA GLU A 110 -8.37 -10.79 -3.54
C GLU A 110 -7.41 -9.99 -4.42
N LEU A 111 -7.43 -8.67 -4.22
CA LEU A 111 -6.46 -7.74 -4.78
C LEU A 111 -5.70 -7.04 -3.66
N LYS A 112 -4.38 -7.03 -3.73
CA LYS A 112 -3.53 -6.24 -2.83
C LYS A 112 -3.13 -4.95 -3.52
N PHE A 113 -3.34 -3.83 -2.85
CA PHE A 113 -3.00 -2.50 -3.32
C PHE A 113 -1.81 -2.01 -2.50
N LEU A 114 -0.66 -1.86 -3.16
CA LEU A 114 0.59 -1.41 -2.57
C LEU A 114 0.81 0.05 -2.94
N ASP A 115 1.06 0.92 -1.97
CA ASP A 115 1.33 2.33 -2.24
C ASP A 115 2.52 2.48 -3.20
N ALA A 116 2.31 3.16 -4.32
CA ALA A 116 3.29 3.19 -5.41
C ALA A 116 4.59 3.95 -5.05
N LYS A 117 4.58 4.77 -3.99
CA LYS A 117 5.76 5.53 -3.54
C LYS A 117 6.61 4.74 -2.55
N THR A 118 5.97 4.06 -1.62
CA THR A 118 6.62 3.40 -0.47
C THR A 118 6.74 1.89 -0.65
N GLY A 119 5.96 1.29 -1.55
CA GLY A 119 5.85 -0.17 -1.69
C GLY A 119 5.13 -0.85 -0.52
N SER A 120 4.60 -0.09 0.44
CA SER A 120 3.88 -0.63 1.60
C SER A 120 2.48 -1.10 1.20
N LEU A 121 1.99 -2.16 1.83
CA LEU A 121 0.59 -2.58 1.66
C LEU A 121 -0.33 -1.48 2.17
N ASN A 122 -1.12 -0.92 1.27
CA ASN A 122 -2.11 0.12 1.59
C ASN A 122 -3.44 -0.53 1.95
N ASN A 123 -3.96 -1.42 1.09
CA ASN A 123 -5.22 -2.12 1.30
C ASN A 123 -5.23 -3.52 0.69
N THR A 124 -6.04 -4.41 1.25
CA THR A 124 -6.44 -5.67 0.61
C THR A 124 -7.94 -5.62 0.38
N TYR A 125 -8.36 -5.87 -0.85
CA TYR A 125 -9.76 -5.89 -1.26
C TYR A 125 -10.19 -7.29 -1.59
N SER A 126 -11.32 -7.72 -1.04
CA SER A 126 -12.05 -8.87 -1.54
C SER A 126 -12.84 -8.46 -2.78
N VAL A 127 -12.88 -9.33 -3.78
CA VAL A 127 -13.60 -9.13 -5.02
C VAL A 127 -14.91 -9.93 -4.96
N LYS A 128 -16.05 -9.23 -4.99
CA LYS A 128 -17.40 -9.82 -4.92
C LYS A 128 -18.17 -9.65 -6.22
#